data_AF-A0A519V1Q8-F1
#
_entry.id   AF-A0A519V1Q8-F1
#
_cell.length_a   1.000
_cell.length_b   1.000
_cell.length_c   1.000
_cell.angle_alpha   90.00
_cell.angle_beta   90.00
_cell.angle_gamma   90.00
#
_symmetry.space_group_name_H-M   'P 1'
#
loop_
_entity.id
_entity.type
_entity.pdbx_description
1 polymer ?
#
loop_
_entity_poly.entity_id
_entity_poly.type
_entity_poly.pdbx_seq_one_letter_code
_entity_poly.pdbx_strand_id
1 'polypeptide(L)'
;MLIVDAHLDLSMNALEWNRDLTQPVAAINAREAGLTDKPDRGLATVSLPALRQGNIGLVVATQIARYVAPNNPLPGWHSPAQAWAQTQGQLAWYQAMEAAGEMTQVRDRATLEQHLSRWADDTPRDRKPIGYILSLEGADSLITVDYLAQAYTSGLRQVV
;
A
#
# COMPACT_ATOMS: atom_id res chain seq x y z
N MET A 1 -3.37 -21.80 7.12
CA MET A 1 -2.59 -21.56 5.89
C MET A 1 -2.44 -20.05 5.71
N LEU A 2 -1.22 -19.52 5.81
CA LEU A 2 -0.95 -18.10 5.53
C LEU A 2 -1.21 -17.81 4.05
N ILE A 3 -1.94 -16.72 3.75
CA ILE A 3 -2.17 -16.25 2.38
C ILE A 3 -1.28 -15.04 2.11
N VAL A 4 -0.77 -14.97 0.89
CA VAL A 4 -0.05 -13.82 0.36
C VAL A 4 -0.89 -13.19 -0.73
N ASP A 5 -1.14 -11.89 -0.64
CA ASP A 5 -1.71 -11.13 -1.74
C ASP A 5 -0.59 -10.48 -2.56
N ALA A 6 -0.63 -10.65 -3.89
CA ALA A 6 0.44 -10.25 -4.78
C ALA A 6 0.29 -8.83 -5.37
N HIS A 7 -0.81 -8.10 -5.07
CA HIS A 7 -0.97 -6.71 -5.50
C HIS A 7 -2.11 -6.00 -4.74
N LEU A 8 -1.79 -5.03 -3.87
CA LEU A 8 -2.78 -4.21 -3.18
C LEU A 8 -2.43 -2.72 -3.16
N ASP A 9 -3.37 -1.89 -3.60
CA ASP A 9 -3.26 -0.42 -3.61
C ASP A 9 -3.63 0.21 -2.26
N LEU A 10 -2.98 -0.25 -1.18
CA LEU A 10 -3.29 0.20 0.18
C LEU A 10 -3.06 1.71 0.35
N SER A 11 -1.90 2.23 -0.06
CA SER A 11 -1.56 3.63 0.14
C SER A 11 -2.39 4.58 -0.72
N MET A 12 -2.81 4.16 -1.92
CA MET A 12 -3.75 4.92 -2.75
C MET A 12 -5.10 5.05 -2.03
N ASN A 13 -5.63 3.94 -1.50
CA ASN A 13 -6.87 3.97 -0.72
C ASN A 13 -6.73 4.85 0.53
N ALA A 14 -5.58 4.78 1.22
CA ALA A 14 -5.34 5.56 2.41
C ALA A 14 -5.28 7.07 2.12
N LEU A 15 -4.55 7.48 1.08
CA LEU A 15 -4.25 8.89 0.84
C LEU A 15 -5.22 9.56 -0.13
N GLU A 16 -5.56 8.91 -1.24
CA GLU A 16 -6.43 9.51 -2.25
C GLU A 16 -7.90 9.38 -1.85
N TRP A 17 -8.30 8.22 -1.33
CA TRP A 17 -9.64 8.03 -0.79
C TRP A 17 -9.80 8.46 0.65
N ASN A 18 -8.73 8.86 1.35
CA ASN A 18 -8.79 9.27 2.76
C ASN A 18 -9.41 8.18 3.65
N ARG A 19 -9.09 6.90 3.37
CA ARG A 19 -9.57 5.75 4.15
C ARG A 19 -8.56 5.44 5.25
N ASP A 20 -8.99 5.52 6.50
CA ASP A 20 -8.20 5.00 7.61
C ASP A 20 -8.25 3.46 7.61
N LEU A 21 -7.22 2.84 7.03
CA LEU A 21 -7.13 1.38 6.89
C LEU A 21 -6.86 0.65 8.21
N THR A 22 -6.65 1.36 9.32
CA THR A 22 -6.62 0.75 10.67
C THR A 22 -8.02 0.36 11.14
N GLN A 23 -9.06 0.95 10.53
CA GLN A 23 -10.44 0.68 10.89
C GLN A 23 -11.01 -0.57 10.18
N PRO A 24 -12.02 -1.24 10.76
CA PRO A 24 -12.78 -2.26 10.04
C PRO A 24 -13.44 -1.68 8.78
N VAL A 25 -13.52 -2.47 7.72
CA VAL A 25 -14.17 -2.09 6.44
C VAL A 25 -15.57 -1.50 6.65
N ALA A 26 -16.37 -2.05 7.57
CA ALA A 26 -17.70 -1.53 7.87
C ALA A 26 -17.67 -0.07 8.38
N ALA A 27 -16.68 0.29 9.19
CA ALA A 27 -16.52 1.66 9.69
C ALA A 27 -16.05 2.63 8.59
N ILE A 28 -15.16 2.16 7.71
CA ILE A 28 -14.74 2.92 6.52
C ILE A 28 -15.96 3.23 5.64
N ASN A 29 -16.75 2.21 5.29
CA ASN A 29 -17.92 2.37 4.43
C ASN A 29 -19.01 3.22 5.08
N ALA A 30 -19.22 3.09 6.39
CA ALA A 30 -20.15 3.95 7.12
C ALA A 30 -19.73 5.43 7.09
N ARG A 31 -18.43 5.72 7.17
CA ARG A 31 -17.90 7.08 7.09
C ARG A 31 -18.06 7.70 5.69
N GLU A 32 -18.04 6.87 4.65
CA GLU A 32 -18.20 7.30 3.27
C GLU A 32 -19.68 7.41 2.83
N ALA A 33 -20.64 7.12 3.72
CA ALA A 33 -22.06 7.13 3.39
C ALA A 33 -22.52 8.47 2.81
N GLY A 34 -23.09 8.43 1.61
CA GLY A 34 -23.60 9.62 0.91
C GLY A 34 -22.55 10.45 0.16
N LEU A 35 -21.26 10.09 0.24
CA LEU A 35 -20.22 10.73 -0.59
C LEU A 35 -20.29 10.23 -2.03
N THR A 36 -20.12 11.13 -2.99
CA THR A 36 -20.21 10.85 -4.44
C THR A 36 -19.04 11.42 -5.24
N ASP A 37 -18.01 11.95 -4.56
CA ASP A 37 -16.82 12.56 -5.16
C ASP A 37 -15.87 11.56 -5.84
N LYS A 38 -16.01 10.26 -5.53
CA LYS A 38 -15.23 9.16 -6.11
C LYS A 38 -16.12 7.96 -6.42
N PRO A 39 -15.81 7.17 -7.47
CA PRO A 39 -16.70 6.13 -8.00
C PRO A 39 -17.01 4.98 -7.03
N ASP A 40 -16.14 4.73 -6.06
CA ASP A 40 -16.15 3.57 -5.17
C ASP A 40 -16.31 3.95 -3.68
N ARG A 41 -16.86 5.14 -3.39
CA ARG A 41 -17.27 5.51 -2.03
C ARG A 41 -18.24 4.49 -1.44
N GLY A 42 -18.01 4.09 -0.19
CA GLY A 42 -18.81 3.10 0.52
C GLY A 42 -18.56 1.65 0.05
N LEU A 43 -17.60 1.42 -0.86
CA LEU A 43 -17.28 0.11 -1.42
C LEU A 43 -15.87 -0.36 -1.03
N ALA A 44 -15.33 0.07 0.11
CA ALA A 44 -14.08 -0.47 0.62
C ALA A 44 -14.21 -1.98 0.84
N THR A 45 -13.20 -2.74 0.45
CA THR A 45 -13.13 -4.21 0.55
C THR A 45 -11.96 -4.68 1.41
N VAL A 46 -10.91 -3.87 1.54
CA VAL A 46 -9.66 -4.20 2.23
C VAL A 46 -9.39 -3.18 3.33
N SER A 47 -8.98 -3.68 4.50
CA SER A 47 -8.38 -2.90 5.59
C SER A 47 -7.44 -3.80 6.40
N LEU A 48 -6.57 -3.25 7.26
CA LEU A 48 -5.63 -4.06 8.03
C LEU A 48 -6.35 -5.08 8.94
N PRO A 49 -7.45 -4.74 9.64
CA PRO A 49 -8.27 -5.74 10.33
C PRO A 49 -8.83 -6.83 9.40
N ALA A 50 -9.28 -6.47 8.20
CA ALA A 50 -9.84 -7.44 7.26
C ALA A 50 -8.76 -8.41 6.72
N LEU A 51 -7.53 -7.93 6.46
CA LEU A 51 -6.39 -8.77 6.09
C LEU A 51 -6.06 -9.79 7.19
N ARG A 52 -6.01 -9.34 8.46
CA ARG A 52 -5.81 -10.22 9.62
C ARG A 52 -6.90 -11.29 9.73
N GLN A 53 -8.18 -10.89 9.58
CA GLN A 53 -9.31 -11.81 9.60
C GLN A 53 -9.25 -12.84 8.47
N GLY A 54 -8.89 -12.40 7.26
CA GLY A 54 -8.72 -13.23 6.07
C GLY A 54 -7.45 -14.11 6.09
N ASN A 55 -6.64 -14.04 7.14
CA ASN A 55 -5.34 -14.72 7.24
C ASN A 55 -4.35 -14.34 6.13
N ILE A 56 -4.45 -13.11 5.62
CA ILE A 56 -3.53 -12.51 4.66
C ILE A 56 -2.50 -11.74 5.46
N GLY A 57 -1.31 -12.32 5.62
CA GLY A 57 -0.28 -11.75 6.48
C GLY A 57 0.86 -11.07 5.77
N LEU A 58 1.02 -11.33 4.47
CA LEU A 58 2.02 -10.70 3.63
C LEU A 58 1.32 -10.18 2.37
N VAL A 59 1.62 -8.95 1.99
CA VAL A 59 1.05 -8.34 0.79
C VAL A 59 2.16 -7.71 -0.04
N VAL A 60 1.98 -7.64 -1.35
CA VAL A 60 2.72 -6.70 -2.19
C VAL A 60 1.95 -5.38 -2.14
N ALA A 61 2.53 -4.39 -1.47
CA ALA A 61 1.90 -3.11 -1.24
C ALA A 61 2.38 -2.09 -2.28
N THR A 62 1.45 -1.69 -3.14
CA THR A 62 1.74 -0.98 -4.38
C THR A 62 1.61 0.53 -4.19
N GLN A 63 2.69 1.24 -4.49
CA GLN A 63 2.64 2.68 -4.77
C GLN A 63 2.14 2.88 -6.19
N ILE A 64 1.29 3.88 -6.43
CA ILE A 64 0.77 4.16 -7.76
C ILE A 64 0.64 5.67 -7.98
N ALA A 65 1.25 6.16 -9.06
CA ALA A 65 1.09 7.55 -9.49
C ALA A 65 1.42 7.67 -10.99
N ARG A 66 0.38 7.60 -11.82
CA ARG A 66 0.53 7.70 -13.27
C ARG A 66 0.77 9.16 -13.67
N TYR A 67 1.86 9.44 -14.39
CA TYR A 67 1.96 10.66 -15.19
C TYR A 67 1.17 10.48 -16.50
N VAL A 68 0.43 11.51 -16.90
CA VAL A 68 -0.34 11.51 -18.15
C VAL A 68 0.17 12.61 -19.08
N ALA A 69 0.57 12.21 -20.29
CA ALA A 69 0.91 13.13 -21.36
C ALA A 69 -0.35 13.89 -21.84
N PRO A 70 -0.21 15.09 -22.44
CA PRO A 70 -1.35 15.96 -22.77
C PRO A 70 -2.49 15.32 -23.60
N ASN A 71 -2.18 14.30 -24.39
CA ASN A 71 -3.16 13.62 -25.26
C ASN A 71 -3.64 12.27 -24.68
N ASN A 72 -3.25 11.92 -23.46
CA ASN A 72 -3.70 10.69 -22.81
C ASN A 72 -5.04 10.96 -22.10
N PRO A 73 -6.13 10.23 -22.44
CA PRO A 73 -7.45 10.46 -21.85
C PRO A 73 -7.58 9.90 -20.43
N LEU A 74 -6.60 9.15 -19.93
CA LEU A 74 -6.62 8.59 -18.58
C LEU A 74 -6.40 9.67 -17.52
N PRO A 75 -6.98 9.53 -16.31
CA PRO A 75 -6.65 10.39 -15.19
C PRO A 75 -5.22 10.13 -14.68
N GLY A 76 -4.58 11.17 -14.20
CA GLY A 76 -3.26 11.09 -13.56
C GLY A 76 -2.63 12.47 -13.32
N TRP A 77 -1.35 12.45 -12.99
CA TRP A 77 -0.54 13.63 -12.73
C TRP A 77 -0.04 14.26 -14.03
N HIS A 78 0.11 15.59 -14.04
CA HIS A 78 0.53 16.32 -15.25
C HIS A 78 2.05 16.53 -15.35
N SER A 79 2.82 15.92 -14.44
CA SER A 79 4.27 15.83 -14.55
C SER A 79 4.82 14.62 -13.79
N PRO A 80 5.98 14.06 -14.22
CA PRO A 80 6.70 13.03 -13.46
C PRO A 80 7.06 13.47 -12.04
N ALA A 81 7.34 14.76 -11.81
CA ALA A 81 7.66 15.28 -10.48
C ALA A 81 6.46 15.26 -9.52
N GLN A 82 5.25 15.54 -10.02
CA GLN A 82 4.02 15.36 -9.24
C GLN A 82 3.76 13.89 -8.94
N ALA A 83 3.94 13.03 -9.94
CA ALA A 83 3.81 11.58 -9.74
C ALA A 83 4.81 11.04 -8.70
N TRP A 84 6.06 11.46 -8.76
CA TRP A 84 7.07 11.14 -7.74
C TRP A 84 6.65 11.63 -6.35
N ALA A 85 6.23 12.89 -6.22
CA ALA A 85 5.79 13.43 -4.93
C ALA A 85 4.63 12.61 -4.35
N GLN A 86 3.70 12.16 -5.19
CA GLN A 86 2.59 11.31 -4.79
C GLN A 86 3.07 9.94 -4.27
N THR A 87 4.02 9.28 -4.95
CA THR A 87 4.58 8.00 -4.46
C THR A 87 5.35 8.16 -3.15
N GLN A 88 6.00 9.32 -2.94
CA GLN A 88 6.67 9.60 -1.67
C GLN A 88 5.68 9.80 -0.52
N GLY A 89 4.54 10.43 -0.77
CA GLY A 89 3.44 10.50 0.22
C GLY A 89 2.94 9.11 0.60
N GLN A 90 2.76 8.24 -0.40
CA GLN A 90 2.35 6.85 -0.20
C GLN A 90 3.39 6.04 0.60
N LEU A 91 4.69 6.21 0.30
CA LEU A 91 5.77 5.61 1.09
C LEU A 91 5.75 6.10 2.54
N ALA A 92 5.56 7.40 2.77
CA ALA A 92 5.50 7.98 4.11
C ALA A 92 4.33 7.41 4.92
N TRP A 93 3.20 7.09 4.30
CA TRP A 93 2.08 6.40 4.95
C TRP A 93 2.48 5.02 5.45
N TYR A 94 3.16 4.20 4.63
CA TYR A 94 3.65 2.89 5.08
C TYR A 94 4.63 3.02 6.25
N GLN A 95 5.56 3.97 6.20
CA GLN A 95 6.51 4.23 7.29
C GLN A 95 5.79 4.63 8.60
N ALA A 96 4.71 5.41 8.50
CA ALA A 96 3.88 5.74 9.66
C ALA A 96 3.16 4.51 10.22
N MET A 97 2.67 3.60 9.36
CA MET A 97 2.07 2.33 9.79
C MET A 97 3.10 1.37 10.41
N GLU A 98 4.34 1.39 9.94
CA GLU A 98 5.45 0.68 10.58
C GLU A 98 5.75 1.24 11.97
N ALA A 99 5.84 2.57 12.11
CA ALA A 99 6.05 3.22 13.40
C ALA A 99 4.91 2.95 14.40
N ALA A 100 3.68 2.80 13.89
CA ALA A 100 2.51 2.42 14.69
C ALA A 100 2.46 0.92 15.04
N GLY A 101 3.35 0.09 14.47
CA GLY A 101 3.35 -1.36 14.65
C GLY A 101 2.22 -2.09 13.90
N GLU A 102 1.53 -1.41 13.00
CA GLU A 102 0.44 -1.97 12.19
C GLU A 102 0.97 -2.75 10.97
N MET A 103 2.13 -2.33 10.45
CA MET A 103 2.77 -2.94 9.28
C MET A 103 4.27 -3.17 9.52
N THR A 104 4.91 -3.99 8.69
CA THR A 104 6.36 -4.20 8.69
C THR A 104 6.87 -4.39 7.27
N GLN A 105 7.89 -3.64 6.86
CA GLN A 105 8.48 -3.81 5.53
C GLN A 105 9.29 -5.10 5.45
N VAL A 106 9.09 -5.84 4.38
CA VAL A 106 9.87 -7.03 4.00
C VAL A 106 10.70 -6.66 2.77
N ARG A 107 12.00 -6.49 2.97
CA ARG A 107 12.93 -5.96 1.95
C ARG A 107 14.06 -6.92 1.61
N ASP A 108 14.15 -8.05 2.28
CA ASP A 108 15.15 -9.07 2.05
C ASP A 108 14.67 -10.42 2.57
N ARG A 109 15.48 -11.45 2.34
CA ARG A 109 15.16 -12.82 2.77
C ARG A 109 15.06 -12.95 4.29
N ALA A 110 15.93 -12.27 5.04
CA ALA A 110 15.95 -12.39 6.50
C ALA A 110 14.69 -11.79 7.13
N THR A 111 14.28 -10.61 6.67
CA THR A 111 13.03 -9.95 7.09
C THR A 111 11.79 -10.75 6.67
N LEU A 112 11.82 -11.40 5.51
CA LEU A 112 10.77 -12.34 5.09
C LEU A 112 10.67 -13.53 6.06
N GLU A 113 11.77 -14.22 6.32
CA GLU A 113 11.80 -15.37 7.22
C GLU A 113 11.32 -15.02 8.64
N GLN A 114 11.76 -13.86 9.16
CA GLN A 114 11.27 -13.34 10.46
C GLN A 114 9.77 -13.08 10.45
N HIS A 115 9.25 -12.47 9.39
CA HIS A 115 7.83 -12.18 9.25
C HIS A 115 6.98 -13.46 9.17
N LEU A 116 7.42 -14.43 8.37
CA LEU A 116 6.77 -15.74 8.27
C LEU A 116 6.76 -16.48 9.60
N SER A 117 7.88 -16.46 10.34
CA SER A 117 7.95 -17.06 11.68
C SER A 117 6.97 -16.41 12.65
N ARG A 118 6.90 -15.07 12.65
CA ARG A 118 5.93 -14.32 13.48
C ARG A 118 4.49 -14.68 13.12
N TRP A 119 4.18 -14.83 11.83
CA TRP A 119 2.82 -15.22 11.42
C TRP A 119 2.47 -16.68 11.71
N ALA A 120 3.47 -17.56 11.81
CA ALA A 120 3.31 -18.96 12.15
C ALA A 120 3.16 -19.25 13.65
N ASP A 121 3.52 -18.31 14.54
CA ASP A 121 3.40 -18.51 15.99
C ASP A 121 1.94 -18.41 16.52
N ASP A 122 1.76 -18.75 17.80
CA ASP A 122 0.46 -18.75 18.48
C ASP A 122 -0.05 -17.36 18.90
N THR A 123 0.65 -16.27 18.53
CA THR A 123 0.19 -14.93 18.89
C THR A 123 -1.15 -14.60 18.21
N PRO A 124 -2.09 -13.92 18.90
CA PRO A 124 -3.35 -13.51 18.30
C PRO A 124 -3.17 -12.68 17.02
N ARG A 125 -3.85 -13.09 15.95
CA ARG A 125 -3.71 -12.48 14.62
C ARG A 125 -4.17 -11.04 14.55
N ASP A 126 -5.12 -10.65 15.40
CA ASP A 126 -5.65 -9.28 15.50
C ASP A 126 -4.58 -8.24 15.89
N ARG A 127 -3.44 -8.69 16.42
CA ARG A 127 -2.30 -7.85 16.81
C ARG A 127 -1.05 -8.05 15.96
N LYS A 128 -1.07 -8.97 14.99
CA LYS A 128 0.11 -9.19 14.14
C LYS A 128 0.23 -8.07 13.10
N PRO A 129 1.40 -7.44 12.93
CA PRO A 129 1.61 -6.48 11.85
C PRO A 129 1.44 -7.17 10.49
N ILE A 130 0.84 -6.47 9.53
CA ILE A 130 0.81 -6.93 8.14
C ILE A 130 2.20 -6.71 7.53
N GLY A 131 2.80 -7.77 6.99
CA GLY A 131 4.05 -7.66 6.26
C GLY A 131 3.79 -7.11 4.87
N TYR A 132 4.67 -6.24 4.37
CA TYR A 132 4.54 -5.74 3.01
C TYR A 132 5.86 -5.77 2.25
N ILE A 133 5.79 -6.21 0.99
CA ILE A 133 6.85 -6.01 0.00
C ILE A 133 6.48 -4.76 -0.79
N LEU A 134 7.36 -3.77 -0.78
CA LEU A 134 7.08 -2.50 -1.45
C LEU A 134 7.19 -2.65 -2.97
N SER A 135 6.12 -2.28 -3.67
CA SER A 135 6.01 -2.29 -5.14
C SER A 135 5.64 -0.91 -5.68
N LEU A 136 5.86 -0.71 -6.97
CA LEU A 136 5.47 0.47 -7.72
C LEU A 136 4.74 0.03 -9.00
N GLU A 137 3.50 0.45 -9.19
CA GLU A 137 2.77 0.27 -10.44
C GLU A 137 3.00 1.45 -11.37
N GLY A 138 3.61 1.17 -12.53
CA GLY A 138 4.04 2.16 -13.49
C GLY A 138 5.34 2.86 -13.09
N ALA A 139 6.30 2.90 -14.02
CA ALA A 139 7.58 3.58 -13.84
C ALA A 139 7.51 5.10 -14.08
N ASP A 140 6.33 5.65 -14.35
CA ASP A 140 6.11 7.06 -14.74
C ASP A 140 6.60 8.08 -13.69
N SER A 141 6.64 7.67 -12.42
CA SER A 141 7.14 8.49 -11.30
C SER A 141 8.67 8.48 -11.16
N LEU A 142 9.37 7.59 -11.85
CA LEU A 142 10.83 7.52 -11.85
C LEU A 142 11.38 8.49 -12.92
N ILE A 143 11.64 9.73 -12.51
CA ILE A 143 12.04 10.82 -13.42
C ILE A 143 13.31 10.49 -14.20
N THR A 144 14.28 9.85 -13.53
CA THR A 144 15.51 9.32 -14.12
C THR A 144 15.81 7.94 -13.51
N VAL A 145 16.78 7.22 -14.08
CA VAL A 145 17.20 5.91 -13.52
C VAL A 145 17.71 6.02 -12.07
N ASP A 146 18.25 7.17 -11.67
CA ASP A 146 18.73 7.38 -10.29
C ASP A 146 17.60 7.33 -9.26
N TYR A 147 16.36 7.63 -9.67
CA TYR A 147 15.18 7.51 -8.81
C TYR A 147 14.85 6.05 -8.49
N LEU A 148 15.16 5.11 -9.39
CA LEU A 148 15.04 3.69 -9.11
C LEU A 148 16.00 3.27 -7.99
N ALA A 149 17.24 3.76 -8.02
CA ALA A 149 18.23 3.48 -6.97
C ALA A 149 17.78 4.06 -5.62
N GLN A 150 17.19 5.26 -5.61
CA GLN A 150 16.60 5.86 -4.42
C GLN A 150 15.42 5.02 -3.90
N ALA A 151 14.48 4.65 -4.77
CA ALA A 151 13.33 3.84 -4.38
C ALA A 151 13.74 2.46 -3.86
N TYR A 152 14.75 1.83 -4.49
CA TYR A 152 15.33 0.57 -4.01
C TYR A 152 15.92 0.69 -2.61
N THR A 153 16.63 1.80 -2.34
CA THR A 153 17.18 2.12 -1.01
C THR A 153 16.08 2.25 0.04
N SER A 154 14.93 2.83 -0.34
CA SER A 154 13.72 2.92 0.49
C SER A 154 12.94 1.60 0.63
N GLY A 155 13.42 0.52 0.01
CA GLY A 155 12.86 -0.82 0.16
C GLY A 155 12.05 -1.33 -1.03
N LEU A 156 12.00 -0.62 -2.16
CA LEU A 156 11.30 -1.08 -3.36
C LEU A 156 11.90 -2.41 -3.86
N ARG A 157 11.06 -3.40 -4.16
CA ARG A 157 11.49 -4.72 -4.67
C ARG A 157 10.81 -5.16 -5.96
N GLN A 158 9.80 -4.42 -6.41
CA GLN A 158 9.04 -4.74 -7.61
C GLN A 158 8.59 -3.45 -8.31
N VAL A 159 8.63 -3.47 -9.64
CA VAL A 159 7.95 -2.50 -10.52
C VAL A 159 7.09 -3.31 -11.47
N VAL A 160 5.80 -2.98 -11.59
CA VAL A 160 4.83 -3.65 -12.48
C VAL A 160 4.25 -2.71 -13.52
#